data_AF-A0A7S1ZBQ6-F1
#
_entry.id   AF-A0A7S1ZBQ6-F1
#
_cell.length_a   1.000
_cell.length_b   1.000
_cell.length_c   1.000
_cell.angle_alpha   90.00
_cell.angle_beta   90.00
_cell.angle_gamma   90.00
#
_symmetry.space_group_name_H-M   'P 1'
#
loop_
_entity.id
_entity.type
_entity.pdbx_description
1 polymer ?
#
loop_
_entity_poly.entity_id
_entity_poly.type
_entity_poly.pdbx_seq_one_letter_code
_entity_poly.pdbx_strand_id
1 'polypeptide(L)'
;PWDTFDPSVVCAVCRDPSLVCPTCRSGLKEYHCAEHSKLRTCYFADLAPFVAEELRAQLEELEGLMEGIAVGRRHKQRRRTMHRQCDRVRARLEELGGEDGGGTMDSEATGG
;
A
#
# COMPACT_ATOMS: atom_id res chain seq x y z
N PRO A 1 12.78 23.38 17.73
CA PRO A 1 11.46 23.69 17.13
C PRO A 1 10.71 22.39 16.82
N TRP A 2 9.82 21.96 17.73
CA TRP A 2 9.13 20.67 17.66
C TRP A 2 7.64 20.79 17.22
N ASP A 3 7.17 22.02 16.97
CA ASP A 3 5.75 22.37 16.71
C ASP A 3 5.52 23.01 15.33
N THR A 4 6.45 22.84 14.39
CA THR A 4 6.27 23.37 13.02
C THR A 4 5.84 22.24 12.10
N PHE A 5 4.64 22.37 11.53
CA PHE A 5 4.17 21.50 10.46
C PHE A 5 5.01 21.73 9.21
N ASP A 6 5.70 20.69 8.76
CA ASP A 6 6.34 20.67 7.46
C ASP A 6 5.29 20.21 6.42
N PRO A 7 5.02 20.99 5.35
CA PRO A 7 4.02 20.64 4.35
C PRO A 7 4.34 19.36 3.59
N SER A 8 5.58 18.86 3.66
CA SER A 8 5.98 17.56 3.08
C SER A 8 5.63 16.38 3.99
N VAL A 9 5.23 16.60 5.24
CA VAL A 9 4.94 15.55 6.23
C VAL A 9 3.44 15.38 6.35
N VAL A 10 2.86 14.72 5.35
CA VAL A 10 1.42 14.46 5.25
C VAL A 10 1.12 12.98 5.29
N CYS A 11 -0.01 12.62 5.91
CA CYS A 11 -0.44 11.24 5.99
C CYS A 11 -0.66 10.65 4.58
N ALA A 12 -0.10 9.47 4.31
CA ALA A 12 -0.28 8.76 3.05
C ALA A 12 -1.75 8.39 2.74
N VAL A 13 -2.58 8.30 3.78
CA VAL A 13 -3.99 7.88 3.68
C VAL A 13 -4.94 9.07 3.49
N CYS A 14 -4.94 10.03 4.42
CA CYS A 14 -5.90 11.15 4.42
C CYS A 14 -5.32 12.49 3.95
N ARG A 15 -3.99 12.57 3.73
CA ARG A 15 -3.25 13.80 3.41
C ARG A 15 -3.25 14.88 4.50
N ASP A 16 -3.72 14.57 5.71
CA ASP A 16 -3.61 15.50 6.85
C ASP A 16 -2.15 15.65 7.32
N PRO A 17 -1.75 16.85 7.79
CA PRO A 17 -0.43 17.08 8.37
C PRO A 17 -0.14 16.12 9.54
N SER A 18 1.05 15.52 9.55
CA SER A 18 1.48 14.62 10.61
C SER A 18 2.67 15.21 11.36
N LEU A 19 2.63 15.15 12.70
CA LEU A 19 3.75 15.56 13.53
C LEU A 19 4.74 14.41 13.67
N VAL A 20 5.95 14.61 13.17
CA VAL A 20 7.02 13.61 13.18
C VAL A 20 8.31 14.30 13.61
N CYS A 21 9.05 13.70 14.55
CA CYS A 21 10.34 14.24 14.97
C CYS A 21 11.40 14.07 13.86
N PRO A 22 12.48 14.89 13.85
CA PRO A 22 13.52 14.80 12.83
C PRO A 22 14.13 13.39 12.70
N THR A 23 14.31 12.68 13.82
CA THR A 23 14.83 11.30 13.84
C THR A 23 13.90 10.30 13.17
N CYS A 24 12.59 10.40 13.40
CA CYS A 24 11.62 9.53 12.75
C CYS A 24 11.48 9.87 11.26
N ARG A 25 11.65 11.14 10.87
CA ARG A 25 11.53 11.57 9.48
C ARG A 25 12.50 10.84 8.54
N SER A 26 13.73 10.58 8.98
CA SER A 26 14.72 9.88 8.15
C SER A 26 14.51 8.36 8.02
N GLY A 27 13.72 7.75 8.92
CA GLY A 27 13.54 6.30 8.98
C GLY A 27 12.20 5.79 8.42
N LEU A 28 11.29 6.70 8.08
CA LEU A 28 9.95 6.34 7.60
C LEU A 28 9.89 6.39 6.07
N LYS A 29 9.39 5.30 5.46
CA LYS A 29 9.06 5.28 4.02
C LYS A 29 7.92 6.25 3.70
N GLU A 30 6.92 6.30 4.58
CA GLU A 30 5.77 7.21 4.48
C GLU A 30 5.27 7.63 5.86
N TYR A 31 4.44 8.67 5.91
CA TYR A 31 3.90 9.20 7.16
C TYR A 31 2.44 8.80 7.35
N HIS A 32 2.05 8.57 8.61
CA HIS A 32 0.68 8.27 8.99
C HIS A 32 0.30 9.11 10.21
N CYS A 33 -0.87 9.75 10.16
CA CYS A 33 -1.38 10.50 11.30
C CYS A 33 -1.77 9.54 12.45
N ALA A 34 -2.07 10.08 13.64
CA ALA A 34 -2.41 9.26 14.80
C ALA A 34 -3.56 8.26 14.52
N GLU A 35 -4.58 8.68 13.77
CA GLU A 35 -5.73 7.85 13.41
C GLU A 35 -5.37 6.72 12.43
N HIS A 36 -4.36 6.92 11.57
CA HIS A 36 -3.90 5.96 10.57
C HIS A 36 -2.58 5.27 10.96
N SER A 37 -2.06 5.53 12.17
CA SER A 37 -0.79 4.96 12.65
C SER A 37 -0.76 3.43 12.62
N LYS A 38 -1.92 2.79 12.80
CA LYS A 38 -2.09 1.33 12.70
C LYS A 38 -1.88 0.77 11.28
N LEU A 39 -1.94 1.63 10.26
CA LEU A 39 -1.76 1.26 8.86
C LEU A 39 -0.31 1.42 8.40
N ARG A 40 0.60 1.87 9.27
CA ARG A 40 2.00 2.14 8.91
C ARG A 40 2.81 0.93 8.45
N THR A 41 2.32 -0.28 8.74
CA THR A 41 2.98 -1.55 8.39
C THR A 41 2.43 -2.16 7.11
N CYS A 42 1.22 -1.77 6.68
CA CYS A 42 0.48 -2.47 5.63
C CYS A 42 -0.14 -1.56 4.56
N TYR A 43 -0.20 -0.24 4.78
CA TYR A 43 -0.71 0.72 3.80
C TYR A 43 0.39 1.68 3.38
N PHE A 44 0.87 1.50 2.15
CA PHE A 44 1.83 2.39 1.50
C PHE A 44 1.26 2.93 0.18
N ALA A 45 1.35 4.23 -0.04
CA ALA A 45 0.93 4.84 -1.30
C ALA A 45 1.89 4.47 -2.43
N ASP A 46 3.20 4.44 -2.17
CA ASP A 46 4.21 3.90 -3.07
C ASP A 46 4.49 2.41 -2.80
N LEU A 47 4.22 1.56 -3.80
CA LEU A 47 4.46 0.11 -3.73
C LEU A 47 5.72 -0.31 -4.52
N ALA A 48 6.35 0.60 -5.25
CA ALA A 48 7.52 0.31 -6.07
C ALA A 48 8.73 -0.23 -5.29
N PRO A 49 9.06 0.24 -4.08
CA PRO A 49 10.27 -0.19 -3.38
C PRO A 49 10.12 -1.52 -2.63
N PHE A 50 8.97 -2.18 -2.70
CA PHE A 50 8.70 -3.41 -1.95
C PHE A 50 8.88 -4.66 -2.81
N VAL A 51 9.45 -5.70 -2.20
CA VAL A 51 9.56 -7.03 -2.83
C VAL A 51 8.28 -7.85 -2.66
N ALA A 52 8.14 -8.94 -3.43
CA ALA A 52 6.94 -9.77 -3.40
C ALA A 52 6.60 -10.32 -2.00
N GLU A 53 7.59 -10.70 -1.19
CA GLU A 53 7.35 -11.17 0.18
C GLU A 53 6.78 -10.06 1.08
N GLU A 54 7.34 -8.84 1.00
CA GLU A 54 6.83 -7.68 1.75
C GLU A 54 5.41 -7.31 1.31
N LEU A 55 5.11 -7.37 0.01
CA LEU A 55 3.78 -7.09 -0.53
C LEU A 55 2.75 -8.14 -0.09
N ARG A 56 3.13 -9.42 0.00
CA ARG A 56 2.25 -10.47 0.53
C ARG A 56 1.94 -10.24 2.01
N ALA A 57 2.94 -9.90 2.82
CA ALA A 57 2.74 -9.58 4.24
C ALA A 57 1.81 -8.36 4.42
N GLN A 58 2.00 -7.32 3.60
CA GLN A 58 1.10 -6.16 3.60
C GLN A 58 -0.34 -6.55 3.25
N LEU A 59 -0.52 -7.43 2.25
CA LEU A 59 -1.84 -7.88 1.82
C LEU A 59 -2.57 -8.63 2.94
N GLU A 60 -1.89 -9.56 3.61
CA GLU A 60 -2.44 -10.32 4.73
C GLU A 60 -2.87 -9.41 5.89
N GLU A 61 -2.02 -8.44 6.27
CA GLU A 61 -2.35 -7.46 7.31
C GLU A 61 -3.55 -6.57 6.91
N LEU A 62 -3.62 -6.13 5.65
CA LEU A 62 -4.74 -5.32 5.15
C LEU A 62 -6.06 -6.11 5.17
N GLU A 63 -6.04 -7.38 4.77
CA GLU A 63 -7.20 -8.27 4.78
C GLU A 63 -7.69 -8.54 6.21
N GLY A 64 -6.78 -8.83 7.15
CA GLY A 64 -7.13 -9.00 8.56
C GLY A 64 -7.72 -7.72 9.19
N LEU A 65 -7.19 -6.55 8.82
CA LEU A 65 -7.77 -5.27 9.26
C LEU A 65 -9.18 -5.06 8.70
N MET A 66 -9.46 -5.53 7.48
CA MET A 66 -10.79 -5.42 6.87
C MET A 66 -11.84 -6.27 7.59
N GLU A 67 -11.50 -7.47 8.03
CA GLU A 67 -12.39 -8.33 8.83
C GLU A 67 -12.83 -7.64 10.13
N GLY A 68 -11.94 -6.83 10.72
CA GLY A 68 -12.24 -6.04 11.92
C GLY A 68 -13.07 -4.76 11.68
N ILE A 69 -13.35 -4.35 10.44
CA ILE A 69 -14.11 -3.12 10.17
C ILE A 69 -15.62 -3.39 10.30
N ALA A 70 -16.21 -2.85 11.35
CA ALA A 70 -17.65 -2.91 11.60
C ALA A 70 -18.49 -2.60 10.34
N VAL A 71 -19.50 -3.44 10.07
CA VAL A 71 -20.39 -3.31 8.93
C VAL A 71 -21.37 -2.15 9.19
N GLY A 72 -21.40 -1.17 8.29
CA GLY A 72 -22.20 0.05 8.44
C GLY A 72 -21.84 1.16 7.45
N ARG A 73 -22.75 2.12 7.25
CA ARG A 73 -22.57 3.26 6.31
C ARG A 73 -21.33 4.10 6.63
N ARG A 74 -21.08 4.36 7.91
CA ARG A 74 -19.94 5.16 8.39
C ARG A 74 -18.59 4.58 7.98
N HIS A 75 -18.49 3.26 7.87
CA HIS A 75 -17.23 2.57 7.55
C HIS A 75 -17.12 2.14 6.09
N LYS A 76 -18.12 2.44 5.26
CA LYS A 76 -18.13 2.09 3.83
C LYS A 76 -16.95 2.69 3.09
N GLN A 77 -16.66 3.97 3.32
CA GLN A 77 -15.57 4.66 2.64
C GLN A 77 -14.21 4.05 3.03
N ARG A 78 -14.01 3.76 4.32
CA ARG A 78 -12.81 3.09 4.81
C ARG A 78 -12.62 1.72 4.18
N ARG A 79 -13.66 0.86 4.15
CA ARG A 79 -13.61 -0.43 3.46
C ARG A 79 -13.27 -0.28 1.97
N ARG A 80 -13.86 0.70 1.29
CA ARG A 80 -13.56 0.95 -0.13
C ARG A 80 -12.10 1.34 -0.35
N THR A 81 -11.54 2.21 0.50
CA THR A 81 -10.13 2.59 0.43
C THR A 81 -9.21 1.39 0.67
N MET A 82 -9.53 0.54 1.65
CA MET A 82 -8.74 -0.66 1.94
C MET A 82 -8.81 -1.68 0.78
N HIS A 83 -10.01 -1.96 0.25
CA HIS A 83 -10.16 -2.84 -0.91
C HIS A 83 -9.32 -2.39 -2.11
N ARG A 84 -9.40 -1.10 -2.45
CA ARG A 84 -8.58 -0.54 -3.53
C ARG A 84 -7.09 -0.71 -3.29
N GLN A 85 -6.67 -0.62 -2.03
CA GLN A 85 -5.27 -0.84 -1.70
C GLN A 85 -4.88 -2.31 -1.86
N CYS A 86 -5.70 -3.25 -1.40
CA CYS A 86 -5.49 -4.68 -1.66
C CYS A 86 -5.40 -4.96 -3.16
N ASP A 87 -6.28 -4.37 -3.97
CA ASP A 87 -6.27 -4.54 -5.42
C ASP A 87 -4.95 -4.02 -6.05
N ARG A 88 -4.43 -2.89 -5.58
CA ARG A 88 -3.12 -2.36 -6.02
C ARG A 88 -1.96 -3.26 -5.62
N VAL A 89 -1.98 -3.81 -4.40
CA VAL A 89 -0.95 -4.72 -3.90
C VAL A 89 -0.97 -6.03 -4.69
N ARG A 90 -2.15 -6.59 -4.99
CA ARG A 90 -2.30 -7.77 -5.84
C ARG A 90 -1.80 -7.52 -7.26
N ALA A 91 -2.17 -6.41 -7.88
CA ALA A 91 -1.66 -6.05 -9.20
C ALA A 91 -0.12 -5.99 -9.22
N ARG A 92 0.48 -5.37 -8.19
CA ARG A 92 1.95 -5.31 -8.07
C ARG A 92 2.60 -6.68 -7.87
N LEU A 93 1.94 -7.58 -7.13
CA LEU A 93 2.38 -8.96 -6.97
C LEU A 93 2.31 -9.75 -8.29
N GLU A 94 1.27 -9.52 -9.10
CA GLU A 94 1.14 -10.12 -10.43
C GLU A 94 2.24 -9.63 -11.38
N GLU A 95 2.56 -8.33 -11.36
CA GLU A 95 3.69 -7.77 -12.14
C GLU A 95 5.02 -8.45 -11.77
N LEU A 96 5.31 -8.59 -10.46
CA LEU A 96 6.53 -9.23 -9.98
C LEU A 96 6.55 -10.75 -10.21
N GLY A 97 5.38 -11.40 -10.25
CA GLY A 97 5.24 -12.82 -10.57
C GLY A 97 5.26 -13.10 -12.08
N GLY A 98 5.02 -12.09 -12.91
CA GLY A 98 5.05 -12.16 -14.36
C GLY A 98 6.44 -12.02 -15.00
N GLU A 99 7.46 -11.66 -14.22
CA GLU A 99 8.85 -11.60 -14.69
C GLU A 99 9.53 -12.98 -14.81
N ASP A 100 8.81 -14.06 -14.51
CA ASP A 100 9.17 -15.47 -14.82
C ASP A 100 8.17 -16.05 -15.86
N GLY A 101 7.96 -15.29 -16.94
CA GLY A 101 7.01 -15.63 -18.02
C GLY A 101 7.48 -15.22 -19.42
N GLY A 102 8.76 -14.87 -19.57
CA GLY A 102 9.42 -14.63 -20.86
C GLY A 102 9.69 -15.93 -21.62
N GLY A 103 8.66 -16.77 -21.78
CA GLY A 103 8.68 -17.92 -22.67
C GLY A 103 8.27 -17.47 -24.07
N THR A 104 9.26 -17.20 -24.92
CA THR A 104 9.13 -17.12 -26.36
C THR A 104 8.29 -18.30 -26.88
N MET A 105 7.04 -18.05 -27.28
CA MET A 105 6.36 -18.93 -28.23
C MET A 105 6.74 -18.48 -29.63
N ASP A 106 7.90 -18.97 -30.05
CA ASP A 106 8.23 -19.17 -31.45
C ASP A 106 7.65 -20.54 -31.85
N SER A 107 6.69 -20.58 -32.78
CA SER A 107 6.35 -21.74 -33.64
C SER A 107 5.15 -21.44 -34.55
N GLU A 108 5.47 -21.01 -35.78
CA GLU A 108 5.17 -21.66 -37.07
C GLU A 108 3.80 -22.31 -37.42
N ALA A 109 3.44 -22.12 -38.71
CA ALA A 109 2.54 -22.89 -39.60
C ALA A 109 1.01 -22.78 -39.32
N THR A 110 0.10 -22.58 -40.28
CA THR A 110 0.02 -23.04 -41.68
C THR A 110 -1.19 -22.37 -42.37
N GLY A 111 -1.14 -22.15 -43.69
CA GLY A 111 -2.29 -22.40 -44.58
C GLY A 111 -2.98 -21.18 -45.23
N GLY A 112 -2.86 -21.10 -46.56
CA GLY A 112 -3.71 -20.28 -47.43
C GLY A 112 -3.02 -19.81 -48.69
#